data_AF-A0A346BX83-F1
#
_entry.id   AF-A0A346BX83-F1
#
_cell.length_a   1.000
_cell.length_b   1.000
_cell.length_c   1.000
_cell.angle_alpha   90.00
_cell.angle_beta   90.00
_cell.angle_gamma   90.00
#
_symmetry.space_group_name_H-M   'P 1'
#
loop_
_entity.id
_entity.type
_entity.pdbx_description
1 polymer ?
#
loop_
_entity_poly.entity_id
_entity_poly.type
_entity_poly.pdbx_seq_one_letter_code
_entity_poly.pdbx_strand_id
1 'polypeptide(L)' 'MHHRRRHTCVSGQLGAGEDVISVSHWTGHASPDITLKIYTRFMPDRGMRGRAAVDNWPKAGTGSAPRAAAPEP' A
#
# COMPACT_ATOMS: atom_id res chain seq x y z
N MET A 1 11.11 26.09 -11.51
CA MET A 1 11.64 24.71 -11.60
C MET A 1 11.42 23.87 -10.32
N HIS A 2 10.25 23.93 -9.63
CA HIS A 2 10.01 23.15 -8.40
C HIS A 2 9.00 21.99 -8.56
N HIS A 3 8.17 22.01 -9.61
CA HIS A 3 7.13 20.99 -9.82
C HIS A 3 7.68 19.59 -10.10
N ARG A 4 8.75 19.47 -10.90
CA ARG A 4 9.29 18.17 -11.30
C ARG A 4 9.84 17.38 -10.11
N ARG A 5 10.55 18.05 -9.19
CA ARG A 5 11.10 17.42 -7.98
C ARG A 5 10.02 16.97 -7.01
N ARG A 6 8.99 17.80 -6.79
CA ARG A 6 7.83 17.37 -5.99
C ARG A 6 7.11 16.19 -6.63
N HIS A 7 6.92 16.21 -7.96
CA HIS A 7 6.36 15.06 -8.68
C HIS A 7 7.16 13.78 -8.49
N THR A 8 8.47 13.81 -8.70
CA THR A 8 9.31 12.62 -8.54
C THR A 8 9.36 12.14 -7.09
N CYS A 9 9.47 13.04 -6.12
CA CYS A 9 9.52 12.70 -4.69
C CYS A 9 8.22 12.04 -4.21
N VAL A 10 7.07 12.66 -4.52
CA VAL A 10 5.76 12.14 -4.10
C VAL A 10 5.41 10.85 -4.82
N SER A 11 5.72 10.73 -6.12
CA SER A 11 5.51 9.48 -6.86
C SER A 11 6.41 8.35 -6.35
N GLY A 12 7.61 8.67 -5.87
CA GLY A 12 8.52 7.72 -5.23
C GLY A 12 7.99 7.20 -3.90
N GLN A 13 7.47 8.08 -3.03
CA GLN A 13 6.82 7.68 -1.76
C GLN A 13 5.60 6.78 -2.02
N LEU A 14 4.74 7.15 -2.97
CA LEU A 14 3.61 6.30 -3.35
C LEU A 14 4.07 4.96 -3.93
N GLY A 15 5.16 4.92 -4.70
CA GLY A 15 5.75 3.69 -5.21
C GLY A 15 6.40 2.81 -4.14
N ALA A 16 6.86 3.39 -3.05
CA ALA A 16 7.38 2.66 -1.89
C ALA A 16 6.28 2.00 -1.05
N GLY A 17 5.02 2.40 -1.24
CA GLY A 17 3.87 1.91 -0.48
C GLY A 17 3.41 2.84 0.65
N GLU A 18 3.81 4.12 0.62
CA GLU A 18 3.39 5.11 1.61
C GLU A 18 1.87 5.35 1.56
N ASP A 19 1.29 5.62 2.73
CA ASP A 19 -0.14 5.90 2.86
C ASP A 19 -0.57 7.15 2.08
N VAL A 20 -1.60 6.99 1.24
CA VAL A 20 -2.07 8.04 0.34
C VAL A 20 -2.70 9.21 1.10
N ILE A 21 -3.28 8.97 2.27
CA ILE A 21 -3.92 10.00 3.10
C ILE A 21 -2.85 10.89 3.74
N SER A 22 -1.81 10.26 4.29
CA SER A 22 -0.65 10.94 4.88
C SER A 22 0.07 11.80 3.85
N VAL A 23 0.33 11.25 2.66
CA VAL A 23 0.94 11.99 1.55
C VAL A 23 0.04 13.15 1.09
N SER A 24 -1.28 12.94 1.01
CA SER A 24 -2.23 14.00 0.67
C SER A 24 -2.21 15.15 1.69
N HIS A 25 -2.12 14.80 2.98
CA HIS A 25 -2.06 15.77 4.06
C HIS A 25 -0.75 16.59 4.02
N TRP A 26 0.39 15.95 3.80
CA TRP A 26 1.68 16.65 3.68
C TRP A 26 1.80 17.52 2.43
N THR A 27 1.12 17.14 1.36
CA THR A 27 1.10 17.91 0.11
C THR A 27 0.05 19.02 0.10
N GLY A 28 -0.83 19.07 1.11
CA GLY A 28 -1.90 20.06 1.22
C GLY A 28 -3.06 19.82 0.27
N HIS A 29 -3.23 18.59 -0.23
CA HIS A 29 -4.37 18.23 -1.06
C HIS A 29 -5.60 17.95 -0.20
N ALA A 30 -6.70 18.63 -0.52
CA ALA A 30 -7.99 18.48 0.15
C ALA A 30 -8.60 17.08 -0.01
N SER A 31 -8.16 16.31 -1.02
CA SER A 31 -8.63 14.95 -1.22
C SER A 31 -7.52 14.05 -1.77
N PRO A 32 -7.44 12.80 -1.29
CA PRO A 32 -6.44 11.82 -1.71
C PRO A 32 -6.54 11.47 -3.20
N ASP A 33 -7.73 11.62 -3.80
CA ASP A 33 -7.96 11.40 -5.23
C ASP A 33 -7.11 12.32 -6.12
N ILE A 34 -6.90 13.56 -5.67
CA ILE A 34 -6.10 14.55 -6.37
C ILE A 34 -4.63 14.12 -6.37
N THR A 35 -4.14 13.64 -5.22
CA THR A 35 -2.79 13.11 -5.04
C THR A 35 -2.56 11.91 -5.95
N LEU A 36 -3.51 10.97 -5.96
CA LEU A 36 -3.40 9.77 -6.79
C LEU A 36 -3.39 10.12 -8.29
N LYS A 37 -4.32 10.97 -8.75
CA LYS A 37 -4.40 11.40 -10.16
C LYS A 37 -3.13 12.09 -10.67
N ILE A 38 -2.50 12.89 -9.82
CA ILE A 38 -1.35 13.73 -10.17
C ILE A 38 -0.05 12.93 -10.16
N TYR A 39 0.16 12.05 -9.17
CA TYR A 39 1.46 11.41 -8.95
C TYR A 39 1.57 9.97 -9.46
N THR A 40 0.48 9.21 -9.59
CA THR A 40 0.56 7.82 -10.11
C THR A 40 1.04 7.71 -11.56
N ARG A 41 1.01 8.81 -12.32
CA ARG A 41 1.44 8.83 -13.73
C ARG A 41 2.94 8.57 -13.92
N PHE A 42 3.74 8.76 -12.87
CA PHE A 42 5.18 8.49 -12.85
C PHE A 42 5.54 7.13 -12.24
N MET A 43 4.56 6.25 -11.98
CA MET A 43 4.77 4.91 -11.45
C MET A 43 4.72 3.90 -12.62
N PRO A 44 5.86 3.41 -13.14
CA PRO A 44 5.87 2.49 -14.27
C PRO A 44 5.34 1.09 -13.90
N ASP A 45 5.48 0.71 -12.63
CA ASP A 45 5.19 -0.61 -12.10
C ASP A 45 3.83 -0.67 -11.38
N ARG A 46 2.79 -0.03 -11.95
CA ARG A 46 1.50 0.20 -11.28
C ARG A 46 0.89 -1.09 -10.73
N GLY A 47 1.10 -1.34 -9.44
CA GLY A 47 0.50 -2.46 -8.72
C GLY A 47 1.18 -3.82 -8.91
N MET A 48 2.36 -3.95 -9.54
CA MET A 48 3.02 -5.26 -9.63
C MET A 48 3.42 -5.78 -8.25
N ARG A 49 3.88 -4.88 -7.36
CA ARG A 49 4.09 -5.19 -5.93
C ARG A 49 2.81 -5.65 -5.23
N GLY A 50 1.71 -4.95 -5.44
CA GLY A 50 0.41 -5.30 -4.85
C GLY A 50 -0.09 -6.65 -5.38
N ARG A 51 0.08 -6.90 -6.67
CA ARG A 51 -0.26 -8.15 -7.32
C ARG A 51 0.62 -9.29 -6.84
N ALA A 52 1.93 -9.11 -6.76
CA ALA A 52 2.85 -10.10 -6.20
C ALA A 52 2.58 -10.40 -4.72
N ALA A 53 2.18 -9.39 -3.94
CA ALA A 53 1.78 -9.58 -2.55
C ALA A 53 0.49 -10.42 -2.42
N VAL A 54 -0.49 -10.19 -3.31
CA VAL A 54 -1.71 -11.00 -3.39
C VAL A 54 -1.43 -12.41 -3.92
N ASP A 55 -0.58 -12.54 -4.95
CA ASP A 55 -0.19 -13.82 -5.52
C ASP A 55 0.57 -14.69 -4.50
N ASN A 56 1.35 -14.06 -3.60
CA ASN A 56 2.03 -14.73 -2.50
C ASN A 56 1.19 -14.84 -1.21
N TRP A 57 -0.04 -14.31 -1.18
CA TRP A 57 -0.90 -14.40 -0.01
C TRP A 57 -1.42 -15.84 0.13
N PRO A 58 -0.95 -16.63 1.11
CA PRO A 58 -1.46 -17.98 1.30
C PRO A 58 -2.92 -17.87 1.74
N LYS A 59 -3.80 -18.75 1.24
CA LYS A 59 -5.17 -18.90 1.76
C LYS A 59 -5.08 -19.30 3.25
N ALA A 60 -5.02 -18.32 4.15
CA ALA A 60 -5.21 -18.50 5.58
C ALA A 60 -6.67 -18.88 5.81
N GLY A 61 -6.96 -20.16 5.58
CA GLY A 61 -8.30 -20.72 5.61
C GLY A 61 -8.26 -22.23 5.80
N THR A 62 -7.29 -22.77 6.54
CA THR A 62 -7.35 -24.14 7.07
C THR A 62 -6.50 -24.23 8.33
N GLY A 63 -7.12 -24.55 9.47
CA GLY A 63 -6.39 -25.04 10.63
C GLY A 63 -6.64 -24.32 11.96
N SER A 64 -7.90 -24.08 12.35
CA SER A 64 -8.23 -23.99 13.77
C SER A 64 -9.33 -24.98 14.12
N ALA A 65 -8.91 -26.22 14.41
CA ALA A 65 -9.46 -27.18 15.38
C ALA A 65 -8.67 -28.51 15.25
N PRO A 66 -8.45 -29.30 16.31
CA PRO A 66 -9.01 -29.21 17.66
C PRO A 66 -7.94 -28.90 18.73
N ARG A 67 -8.34 -28.16 19.77
CA ARG A 67 -7.61 -28.15 21.05
C ARG A 67 -7.77 -29.54 21.68
N ALA A 68 -6.82 -30.43 21.39
CA ALA A 68 -6.70 -31.72 22.04
C ALA A 68 -6.52 -31.54 23.56
N ALA A 69 -7.09 -32.50 24.29
CA ALA A 69 -7.27 -32.57 25.74
C ALA A 69 -6.10 -32.09 26.60
N ALA A 70 -6.44 -31.38 27.68
CA ALA A 70 -5.58 -31.22 28.84
C ALA A 70 -6.01 -32.22 29.93
N PRO A 71 -5.06 -32.75 30.73
CA PRO A 71 -5.29 -33.86 31.65
C PRO A 71 -6.12 -33.47 32.88
N GLU A 72 -6.96 -34.41 33.32
CA GLU A 72 -7.82 -34.33 34.50
C GLU A 72 -7.00 -34.29 35.82
N PRO A 73 -7.51 -33.64 36.88
CA PRO A 73 -6.85 -33.61 38.20
C PRO A 73 -6.97 -34.93 38.98
#